data_AF-A0A1Q7PLU9-F1
#
_entry.id   AF-A0A1Q7PLU9-F1
#
_cell.length_a   1.000
_cell.length_b   1.000
_cell.length_c   1.000
_cell.angle_alpha   90.00
_cell.angle_beta   90.00
_cell.angle_gamma   90.00
#
_symmetry.space_group_name_H-M   'P 1'
#
loop_
_entity.id
_entity.type
_entity.pdbx_description
1 polymer ?
#
loop_
_entity_poly.entity_id
_entity_poly.type
_entity_poly.pdbx_seq_one_letter_code
_entity_poly.pdbx_strand_id
1 'polypeptide(L)'
;MGAHNNIHVPKESWPAFLWYAIEFFIVLGAGIGISLTSMDYFKKMGFDESMTDWIFWGIVGVVFFAYYLIVRPLLLRKPALSKI
;
A
#
# COMPACT_ATOMS: atom_id res chain seq x y z
N MET A 1 43.39 -12.86 25.44
CA MET A 1 41.92 -12.95 25.25
C MET A 1 41.53 -11.90 24.22
N GLY A 2 41.19 -12.33 23.00
CA GLY A 2 40.77 -11.39 21.95
C GLY A 2 39.39 -10.85 22.29
N ALA A 3 39.26 -9.53 22.42
CA ALA A 3 37.94 -8.90 22.54
C ALA A 3 37.20 -9.11 21.21
N HIS A 4 36.17 -9.96 21.22
CA HIS A 4 35.30 -10.10 20.07
C HIS A 4 34.51 -8.78 19.94
N ASN A 5 34.76 -8.03 18.87
CA ASN A 5 34.06 -6.79 18.55
C ASN A 5 32.68 -7.12 17.97
N ASN A 6 31.79 -7.61 18.83
CA ASN A 6 30.40 -7.86 18.48
C ASN A 6 29.66 -6.54 18.68
N ILE A 7 29.67 -5.67 17.67
CA ILE A 7 28.75 -4.53 17.64
C ILE A 7 27.34 -5.12 17.73
N HIS A 8 26.68 -4.91 18.87
CA HIS A 8 25.29 -5.28 19.09
C HIS A 8 24.43 -4.34 18.23
N VAL A 9 24.24 -4.70 16.95
CA VAL A 9 23.20 -4.08 16.12
C VAL A 9 21.87 -4.50 16.75
N PRO A 10 21.06 -3.56 17.28
CA PRO A 10 19.79 -3.91 17.90
C PRO A 10 18.96 -4.69 16.90
N LYS A 11 18.62 -5.92 17.26
CA LYS A 11 17.84 -6.83 16.41
C LYS A 11 16.37 -6.41 16.35
N GLU A 12 15.96 -5.44 17.16
CA GLU A 12 14.68 -4.76 17.07
C GLU A 12 14.77 -3.66 16.01
N SER A 13 14.89 -4.11 14.77
CA SER A 13 14.55 -3.36 13.58
C SER A 13 13.13 -2.81 13.71
N TRP A 14 12.94 -1.55 13.33
CA TRP A 14 11.68 -0.85 13.03
C TRP A 14 10.37 -1.66 13.18
N PRO A 15 9.37 -1.19 13.97
CA PRO A 15 8.14 -1.95 14.22
C PRO A 15 7.46 -2.44 12.94
N ALA A 16 7.13 -3.74 12.87
CA ALA A 16 6.51 -4.34 11.68
C ALA A 16 5.22 -3.63 11.25
N PHE A 17 4.41 -3.17 12.21
CA PHE A 17 3.20 -2.42 11.92
C PHE A 17 3.48 -1.13 11.13
N LEU A 18 4.63 -0.51 11.34
CA LEU A 18 4.97 0.75 10.69
C LEU A 18 5.32 0.53 9.21
N TRP A 19 5.86 -0.64 8.85
CA TRP A 19 6.01 -1.03 7.45
C TRP A 19 4.65 -1.19 6.76
N TYR A 20 3.68 -1.83 7.43
CA TYR A 20 2.32 -1.94 6.91
C TYR A 20 1.62 -0.58 6.81
N ALA A 21 1.88 0.34 7.74
CA ALA A 21 1.35 1.70 7.67
C ALA A 21 1.91 2.49 6.47
N ILE A 22 3.22 2.41 6.23
CA ILE A 22 3.85 3.04 5.06
C ILE A 22 3.28 2.45 3.77
N GLU A 23 3.19 1.12 3.69
CA GLU A 23 2.58 0.39 2.57
C GLU A 23 1.15 0.89 2.31
N PHE A 24 0.34 0.98 3.36
CA PHE A 24 -1.03 1.48 3.30
C PHE A 24 -1.12 2.90 2.71
N PHE A 25 -0.33 3.86 3.19
CA PHE A 25 -0.40 5.25 2.71
C PHE A 25 0.08 5.41 1.27
N ILE A 26 1.06 4.61 0.83
CA ILE A 26 1.50 4.59 -0.57
C ILE A 26 0.37 4.11 -1.47
N VAL A 27 -0.28 2.99 -1.10
CA VAL A 27 -1.39 2.41 -1.87
C VAL A 27 -2.61 3.33 -1.87
N LEU A 28 -2.90 3.96 -0.72
CA LEU A 28 -3.96 4.96 -0.60
C LEU A 28 -3.70 6.17 -1.50
N GLY A 29 -2.48 6.70 -1.50
CA GLY A 29 -2.10 7.83 -2.36
C GLY A 29 -2.25 7.49 -3.85
N ALA A 30 -1.81 6.29 -4.26
CA ALA A 30 -2.01 5.81 -5.62
C ALA A 30 -3.50 5.64 -5.97
N GLY A 31 -4.29 5.04 -5.07
CA GLY A 31 -5.73 4.87 -5.25
C GLY A 31 -6.45 6.20 -5.41
N ILE A 32 -6.19 7.16 -4.53
CA ILE A 32 -6.77 8.51 -4.60
C ILE A 32 -6.34 9.20 -5.90
N GLY A 33 -5.05 9.16 -6.25
CA GLY A 33 -4.55 9.78 -7.48
C GLY A 33 -5.21 9.23 -8.74
N ILE A 34 -5.32 7.89 -8.84
CA ILE A 34 -6.02 7.23 -9.95
C ILE A 34 -7.50 7.63 -9.97
N SER A 35 -8.18 7.58 -8.82
CA SER A 35 -9.59 7.97 -8.73
C SER A 35 -9.81 9.41 -9.17
N LEU A 36 -9.00 10.38 -8.69
CA LEU A 36 -9.10 11.79 -9.07
C LEU A 36 -8.99 11.98 -10.58
N THR A 37 -8.00 11.34 -11.23
CA THR A 37 -7.83 11.43 -12.69
C THR A 37 -8.96 10.76 -13.47
N SER A 38 -9.67 9.82 -12.84
CA SER A 38 -10.76 9.07 -13.48
C SER A 38 -12.10 9.79 -13.40
N MET A 39 -12.32 10.69 -12.43
CA MET A 39 -13.63 11.31 -12.20
C MET A 39 -14.13 12.13 -13.39
N ASP A 40 -13.24 12.80 -14.11
CA ASP A 40 -13.61 13.57 -15.31
C ASP A 40 -14.22 12.69 -16.40
N TYR A 41 -13.74 11.45 -16.53
CA TYR A 41 -14.30 10.47 -17.46
C TYR A 41 -15.72 10.06 -17.05
N PHE A 42 -15.93 9.76 -15.76
CA PHE A 42 -17.24 9.36 -15.25
C PHE A 42 -18.27 10.49 -15.30
N LYS A 43 -17.88 11.72 -14.95
CA LYS A 43 -18.75 12.89 -15.07
C LYS A 43 -19.18 13.14 -16.52
N LYS A 44 -18.28 12.95 -17.50
CA LYS A 44 -18.61 13.09 -18.93
C LYS A 44 -19.56 12.02 -19.46
N MET A 45 -19.63 10.85 -18.82
CA MET A 45 -20.61 9.82 -19.15
C MET A 45 -22.02 10.14 -18.61
N GLY A 46 -22.18 11.24 -17.86
CA GLY A 46 -23.47 11.68 -17.34
C GLY A 46 -23.89 10.97 -16.04
N PHE A 47 -22.94 10.37 -15.32
CA PHE A 47 -23.23 9.87 -13.97
C PHE A 47 -23.53 11.02 -13.01
N ASP A 48 -24.48 10.80 -12.12
CA ASP A 48 -24.80 11.76 -11.07
C ASP A 48 -23.70 11.83 -10.00
N GLU A 49 -23.81 12.80 -9.10
CA GLU A 49 -22.81 13.05 -8.06
C GLU A 49 -22.70 11.86 -7.09
N SER A 50 -23.84 11.28 -6.70
CA SER A 50 -23.86 10.12 -5.80
C SER A 50 -23.17 8.91 -6.42
N MET A 51 -23.43 8.58 -7.68
CA MET A 51 -22.76 7.48 -8.35
C MET A 51 -21.27 7.74 -8.51
N THR A 52 -20.89 8.98 -8.82
CA THR A 52 -19.47 9.36 -8.94
C THR A 52 -18.71 9.15 -7.63
N ASP A 53 -19.31 9.44 -6.48
CA ASP A 53 -18.71 9.18 -5.16
C ASP A 53 -18.53 7.68 -4.88
N TRP A 54 -19.53 6.86 -5.23
CA TRP A 54 -19.42 5.40 -5.12
C TRP A 54 -18.32 4.85 -6.02
N ILE A 55 -18.21 5.35 -7.25
CA ILE A 55 -17.16 4.96 -8.19
C ILE A 55 -15.79 5.41 -7.67
N PHE A 56 -15.67 6.61 -7.12
CA PHE A 56 -14.43 7.11 -6.55
C PHE A 56 -13.85 6.15 -5.51
N TRP A 57 -14.67 5.77 -4.51
CA TRP A 57 -14.26 4.83 -3.46
C TRP A 57 -14.14 3.40 -3.97
N GLY A 58 -14.94 3.01 -4.97
CA GLY A 58 -14.82 1.73 -5.66
C GLY A 58 -13.45 1.55 -6.32
N ILE A 59 -12.94 2.57 -7.01
CA ILE A 59 -11.62 2.55 -7.63
C ILE A 59 -10.51 2.46 -6.58
N VAL A 60 -10.62 3.25 -5.49
CA VAL A 60 -9.67 3.13 -4.36
C VAL A 60 -9.65 1.70 -3.84
N GLY A 61 -10.83 1.10 -3.61
CA GLY A 61 -10.96 -0.29 -3.15
C GLY A 61 -10.34 -1.31 -4.11
N VAL A 62 -10.54 -1.15 -5.43
CA VAL A 62 -9.95 -2.02 -6.46
C VAL A 62 -8.43 -1.91 -6.47
N VAL A 63 -7.87 -0.72 -6.30
CA VAL A 63 -6.41 -0.52 -6.21
C VAL A 63 -5.83 -1.25 -4.99
N PHE A 64 -6.51 -1.16 -3.84
CA PHE A 64 -6.14 -1.94 -2.65
C PHE A 64 -6.20 -3.44 -2.94
N PHE A 65 -7.29 -3.92 -3.52
CA PHE A 65 -7.47 -5.34 -3.83
C PHE A 65 -6.37 -5.87 -4.76
N ALA A 66 -6.09 -5.15 -5.85
CA ALA A 66 -5.03 -5.47 -6.79
C ALA A 66 -3.66 -5.47 -6.11
N TYR A 67 -3.38 -4.49 -5.26
CA TYR A 67 -2.11 -4.42 -4.55
C TYR A 67 -1.92 -5.61 -3.61
N TYR A 68 -2.87 -5.87 -2.71
CA TYR A 68 -2.71 -6.90 -1.68
C TYR A 68 -2.77 -8.33 -2.23
N LEU A 69 -3.50 -8.58 -3.31
CA LEU A 69 -3.61 -9.93 -3.88
C LEU A 69 -2.62 -10.23 -5.00
N ILE A 70 -2.11 -9.22 -5.70
CA ILE A 70 -1.25 -9.42 -6.86
C ILE A 70 0.14 -8.86 -6.57
N VAL A 71 0.25 -7.55 -6.36
CA VAL A 71 1.55 -6.87 -6.27
C VAL A 71 2.33 -7.33 -5.04
N ARG A 72 1.67 -7.37 -3.89
CA ARG A 72 2.26 -7.74 -2.60
C ARG A 72 2.86 -9.15 -2.60
N PRO A 73 2.12 -10.23 -2.96
CA PRO A 73 2.71 -11.57 -3.01
C PRO A 73 3.78 -11.74 -4.10
N LEU A 74 3.77 -10.92 -5.16
CA LEU A 74 4.81 -10.97 -6.20
C LEU A 74 6.09 -10.23 -5.79
N LEU A 75 5.99 -9.03 -5.21
CA LEU A 75 7.13 -8.21 -4.81
C LEU A 75 7.75 -8.64 -3.47
N LEU A 76 6.91 -8.97 -2.48
CA LEU A 76 7.34 -9.25 -1.10
C LEU A 76 7.49 -10.75 -0.81
N ARG A 77 7.63 -11.59 -1.84
CA ARG A 77 7.93 -13.03 -1.74
C ARG A 77 9.28 -13.34 -1.05
N LYS A 78 10.10 -12.34 -0.73
CA LYS A 78 11.37 -12.51 -0.01
C LYS A 78 11.16 -12.56 1.51
N PRO A 79 11.90 -13.42 2.24
CA PRO A 79 11.70 -13.70 3.68
C PRO A 79 12.08 -12.54 4.63
N ALA A 80 12.18 -11.31 4.13
CA ALA A 80 12.53 -10.15 4.96
C ALA A 80 11.45 -9.81 6.00
N LEU A 81 10.19 -10.18 5.74
CA LEU A 81 9.07 -9.97 6.67
C LEU A 81 8.50 -11.27 7.27
N SER A 82 8.99 -12.45 6.84
CA SER A 82 8.54 -13.75 7.40
C SER A 82 9.32 -14.16 8.65
N LYS A 83 10.28 -13.33 9.07
CA LYS A 83 11.16 -13.54 10.24
C LYS A 83 10.96 -12.50 11.34
N ILE A 84 9.95 -11.63 11.21
CA ILE A 84 9.44 -10.81 12.31
C ILE A 84 8.29 -11.57 12.96
#